data_AF-A0A6B9TIN5-F1
#
_entry.id   AF-A0A6B9TIN5-F1
#
_cell.length_a   1.000
_cell.length_b   1.000
_cell.length_c   1.000
_cell.angle_alpha   90.00
_cell.angle_beta   90.00
_cell.angle_gamma   90.00
#
_symmetry.space_group_name_H-M   'P 1'
#
loop_
_entity.id
_entity.type
_entity.pdbx_description
1 polymer ?
#
loop_
_entity_poly.entity_id
_entity_poly.type
_entity_poly.pdbx_seq_one_letter_code
_entity_poly.pdbx_strand_id
1 'polypeptide(L)' 'MGPNAFEILNRLGIKLYSSVEGSVEENLKLFTGGKLSEINSPASSGGKGYGRGSRRMF' A
#
# COMPACT_ATOMS: atom_id res chain seq x y z
N MET A 1 -0.64 -0.59 4.01
CA MET A 1 -0.19 -1.79 3.27
C MET A 1 1.26 -1.60 2.83
N GLY A 2 2.14 -2.53 3.15
CA GLY A 2 3.54 -2.46 2.70
C GLY A 2 3.70 -2.83 1.21
N PRO A 3 4.83 -2.45 0.58
CA PRO A 3 5.03 -2.64 -0.87
C PRO A 3 5.03 -4.10 -1.30
N ASN A 4 5.62 -5.01 -0.52
CA ASN A 4 5.68 -6.44 -0.87
C ASN A 4 4.29 -7.08 -0.94
N ALA A 5 3.41 -6.78 0.02
CA ALA A 5 2.05 -7.31 0.04
C ALA A 5 1.22 -6.73 -1.12
N PHE A 6 1.38 -5.44 -1.39
CA PHE A 6 0.73 -4.78 -2.52
C PHE A 6 1.11 -5.45 -3.85
N GLU A 7 2.39 -5.69 -4.09
CA GLU A 7 2.87 -6.29 -5.34
C GLU A 7 2.25 -7.67 -5.59
N ILE A 8 2.25 -8.55 -4.58
CA ILE A 8 1.71 -9.91 -4.70
C ILE A 8 0.20 -9.88 -4.96
N LEU A 9 -0.55 -9.12 -4.16
CA LEU A 9 -2.01 -9.08 -4.27
C LEU A 9 -2.46 -8.43 -5.59
N ASN A 10 -1.77 -7.38 -6.03
CA ASN A 10 -2.05 -6.72 -7.30
C ASN A 10 -1.76 -7.66 -8.49
N ARG A 11 -0.67 -8.44 -8.45
CA ARG A 11 -0.35 -9.44 -9.49
C ARG A 11 -1.39 -10.56 -9.60
N LEU A 12 -2.12 -10.84 -8.52
CA LEU A 12 -3.20 -11.83 -8.49
C LEU A 12 -4.55 -11.25 -8.95
N GLY A 13 -4.61 -9.97 -9.32
CA GLY A 13 -5.85 -9.30 -9.70
C GLY A 13 -6.82 -9.08 -8.53
N ILE A 14 -6.31 -9.11 -7.29
CA ILE A 14 -7.11 -8.84 -6.10
C ILE A 14 -7.22 -7.32 -5.92
N LYS A 15 -8.46 -6.82 -5.93
CA LYS A 15 -8.73 -5.39 -5.68
C LYS A 15 -8.44 -5.05 -4.22
N LEU A 16 -7.71 -3.95 -4.02
CA LEU A 16 -7.29 -3.48 -2.71
C LEU A 16 -8.04 -2.19 -2.39
N TYR A 17 -8.58 -2.07 -1.18
CA TYR A 17 -9.28 -0.86 -0.73
C TYR A 17 -8.64 -0.32 0.55
N SER A 18 -8.59 1.01 0.69
CA SER A 18 -8.10 1.66 1.90
C SER A 18 -9.19 1.65 2.97
N SER A 19 -8.92 1.00 4.11
CA SER A 19 -9.77 1.08 5.29
C SER A 19 -9.72 2.47 5.91
N VAL A 20 -10.81 2.89 6.53
CA VAL A 20 -10.85 4.06 7.41
C VAL A 20 -10.66 3.62 8.87
N GLU A 21 -10.23 4.55 9.72
CA GLU A 21 -10.18 4.31 11.15
C GLU A 21 -11.58 3.97 11.68
N GLY A 22 -11.66 2.96 12.55
CA GLY A 22 -12.92 2.47 13.10
C GLY A 22 -12.98 0.95 13.19
N SER A 23 -14.19 0.44 13.32
CA SER A 23 -14.46 -0.99 13.42
C SER A 23 -14.39 -1.71 12.08
N VAL A 24 -14.25 -3.03 12.14
CA VAL A 24 -14.38 -3.92 10.98
C VAL A 24 -15.79 -3.82 10.39
N GLU A 25 -16.82 -3.79 11.23
CA GLU A 25 -18.22 -3.71 10.79
C GLU A 25 -18.52 -2.44 9.98
N GLU A 26 -17.98 -1.30 10.42
CA GLU A 26 -18.12 -0.02 9.69
C GLU A 26 -17.41 -0.07 8.34
N ASN A 27 -16.19 -0.61 8.28
CA ASN A 27 -15.46 -0.75 7.01
C ASN A 27 -16.19 -1.67 6.02
N LEU A 28 -16.84 -2.74 6.49
CA LEU A 28 -17.68 -3.60 5.64
C LEU A 28 -18.89 -2.85 5.07
N LYS A 29 -19.57 -2.03 5.88
CA LYS A 29 -20.68 -1.19 5.42
C LYS A 29 -20.23 -0.13 4.41
N LEU A 30 -19.06 0.46 4.61
CA LEU A 30 -18.50 1.45 3.68
C LEU A 30 -18.06 0.80 2.37
N PHE A 31 -17.51 -0.40 2.42
CA PHE A 31 -17.13 -1.18 1.24
C PHE A 31 -18.35 -1.51 0.38
N THR A 32 -19.39 -2.09 0.97
CA THR A 32 -20.63 -2.43 0.23
C THR A 32 -21.37 -1.19 -0.27
N GLY A 33 -21.24 -0.06 0.44
CA GLY A 33 -21.75 1.24 0.01
C GLY A 33 -20.90 1.95 -1.05
N GLY A 34 -19.77 1.39 -1.51
CA GLY A 34 -18.90 1.99 -2.52
C GLY A 34 -18.16 3.25 -2.05
N LYS A 35 -17.98 3.43 -0.74
CA LYS A 35 -17.41 4.63 -0.13
C LYS A 35 -15.91 4.52 0.17
N LEU A 36 -15.30 3.36 -0.04
CA LEU A 36 -13.87 3.16 0.15
C LEU A 36 -13.12 3.41 -1.17
N SER A 37 -11.92 3.97 -1.05
CA SER A 37 -11.04 4.21 -2.19
C SER A 37 -10.23 2.96 -2.54
N GLU A 38 -10.17 2.63 -3.83
CA GLU A 38 -9.29 1.58 -4.34
C GLU A 38 -7.83 2.03 -4.28
N ILE A 39 -6.95 1.13 -3.86
CA ILE A 39 -5.51 1.33 -3.75
C ILE A 39 -4.87 0.87 -5.06
N ASN A 40 -4.39 1.82 -5.85
CA ASN A 40 -3.72 1.57 -7.13
C ASN A 40 -2.19 1.63 -7.04
N SER A 41 -1.66 2.01 -5.87
CA SER A 41 -0.23 2.18 -5.63
C SER A 41 0.14 1.64 -4.25
N PRO A 42 1.34 1.06 -4.07
CA PRO A 42 1.81 0.70 -2.74
C PRO A 42 1.93 1.97 -1.88
N ALA A 43 1.67 1.86 -0.57
CA ALA A 43 1.95 2.96 0.33
C ALA A 43 3.44 3.32 0.18
N SER A 44 3.72 4.62 -0.03
CA SER A 44 5.08 5.11 -0.26
C SER A 44 5.96 4.73 0.93
N SER A 45 6.73 3.65 0.79
CA SER A 45 7.83 3.36 1.68
C SER A 45 8.92 4.37 1.32
N GLY A 46 9.10 5.39 2.15
CA GLY A 46 10.17 6.36 2.00
C GLY A 46 11.49 5.66 1.65
N GLY A 47 12.05 6.04 0.50
CA GLY A 47 13.42 5.78 0.05
C GLY A 47 14.07 4.46 0.46
N LYS A 48 13.79 3.37 -0.26
CA LYS A 48 14.71 2.21 -0.28
C LYS A 48 15.77 2.42 -1.37
N GLY A 49 16.59 3.45 -1.15
CA GLY A 49 17.75 3.78 -1.96
C GLY A 49 18.99 3.09 -1.41
N TYR A 50 19.45 2.10 -2.14
CA TYR A 50 20.70 1.38 -1.98
C TYR A 50 21.87 2.31 -1.64
N GLY A 51 22.76 1.84 -0.76
CA GLY A 51 23.89 2.58 -0.21
C GLY A 51 24.61 3.44 -1.23
N ARG A 52 24.53 4.76 -1.02
CA ARG A 52 25.46 5.70 -1.64
C ARG A 52 26.76 5.57 -0.86
N GLY A 53 27.54 4.55 -1.22
CA GLY A 53 28.96 4.52 -0.95
C GLY A 53 29.56 5.77 -1.58
N SER A 54 29.66 6.84 -0.79
CA SER A 54 30.52 7.98 -1.09
C SER A 54 31.94 7.44 -1.15
N ARG A 55 32.32 7.08 -2.37
CA ARG A 55 33.66 6.74 -2.81
C ARG A 55 34.58 7.88 -2.36
N ARG A 56 35.31 7.67 -1.26
CA ARG A 56 36.54 8.43 -0.97
C ARG A 56 37.54 8.01 -2.04
N MET A 57 37.79 8.87 -3.03
CA MET A 57 38.92 8.71 -3.92
C MET A 57 39.54 10.08 -4.23
N PHE A 58 40.76 10.19 -3.68
CA PHE A 58 41.88 11.11 -3.93
C PHE A 58 41.65 12.60 -3.70
#